data_AF-A0A0F9DJI5-F1
#
_entry.id   AF-A0A0F9DJI5-F1
#
_cell.length_a   1.000
_cell.length_b   1.000
_cell.length_c   1.000
_cell.angle_alpha   90.00
_cell.angle_beta   90.00
_cell.angle_gamma   90.00
#
_symmetry.space_group_name_H-M   'P 1'
#
loop_
_entity.id
_entity.type
_entity.pdbx_description
1 polymer ?
#
loop_
_entity_poly.entity_id
_entity_poly.type
_entity_poly.pdbx_seq_one_letter_code
_entity_poly.pdbx_strand_id
1 'polypeptide(L)'
;MNLAQAIWIQEEFPVEAEFVNTNQAFYDAEVSNLDFGKTKAVDVINTWAKTHTNGKIDKFIDHLDPNTVLFLQIPFILRAFGNLNLIRKIPGSQTFI
;
A
#
# COMPACT_ATOMS: atom_id res chain seq x y z
N MET A 1 -7.83 2.58 14.73
CA MET A 1 -7.03 2.89 13.54
C MET A 1 -6.97 1.59 12.76
N ASN A 2 -7.75 1.46 11.68
CA ASN A 2 -7.76 0.21 10.91
C ASN A 2 -6.62 0.32 9.89
N LEU A 3 -5.47 -0.26 10.24
CA LEU A 3 -4.34 -0.38 9.33
C LEU A 3 -4.63 -1.58 8.44
N ALA A 4 -5.28 -1.36 7.29
CA ALA A 4 -5.49 -2.43 6.33
C ALA A 4 -4.17 -2.66 5.58
N GLN A 5 -3.67 -3.90 5.59
CA GLN A 5 -2.53 -4.32 4.78
C GLN A 5 -2.91 -5.54 3.94
N ALA A 6 -2.31 -5.64 2.75
CA ALA A 6 -2.49 -6.78 1.87
C ALA A 6 -1.13 -7.38 1.48
N ILE A 7 -1.08 -8.70 1.41
CA ILE A 7 0.03 -9.47 0.87
C ILE A 7 -0.50 -10.22 -0.34
N TRP A 8 0.00 -9.84 -1.50
CA TRP A 8 -0.31 -10.49 -2.76
C TRP A 8 0.81 -11.47 -3.09
N ILE A 9 0.45 -12.71 -3.43
CA ILE A 9 1.40 -13.79 -3.74
C ILE A 9 1.12 -14.29 -5.15
N GLN A 10 2.17 -14.51 -5.94
CA GLN A 10 2.01 -15.03 -7.29
C GLN A 10 1.22 -16.36 -7.28
N GLU A 11 0.24 -16.50 -8.19
CA GLU A 11 -0.75 -17.61 -8.16
C GLU A 11 -0.13 -19.01 -8.14
N GLU A 12 1.00 -19.21 -8.81
CA GLU A 12 1.71 -20.49 -8.88
C GLU A 12 2.84 -20.65 -7.84
N PHE A 13 3.03 -19.67 -6.95
CA PHE A 13 4.06 -19.75 -5.93
C PHE A 13 3.55 -20.50 -4.69
N PRO A 14 4.20 -21.61 -4.28
CA PRO A 14 3.80 -22.34 -3.09
C PRO A 14 4.06 -21.48 -1.84
N VAL A 15 3.01 -21.21 -1.07
CA VAL A 15 3.09 -20.52 0.22
C VAL A 15 2.78 -21.48 1.35
N GLU A 16 3.61 -21.45 2.39
CA GLU A 16 3.38 -22.22 3.60
C GLU A 16 2.12 -21.73 4.33
N ALA A 17 1.27 -22.65 4.77
CA ALA A 17 0.05 -22.30 5.51
C ALA A 17 0.34 -21.49 6.79
N GLU A 18 1.48 -21.77 7.43
CA GLU A 18 1.94 -21.03 8.62
C GLU A 18 2.21 -19.55 8.29
N PHE A 19 2.74 -19.25 7.10
CA PHE A 19 2.96 -17.88 6.66
C PHE A 19 1.64 -17.12 6.52
N VAL A 20 0.65 -17.73 5.89
CA VAL A 20 -0.69 -17.15 5.72
C VAL A 20 -1.33 -16.90 7.09
N ASN A 21 -1.35 -17.92 7.95
CA ASN A 21 -1.97 -17.85 9.27
C ASN A 21 -1.31 -16.78 10.15
N THR A 22 0.04 -16.70 10.15
CA THR A 22 0.78 -15.72 10.95
C THR A 22 0.47 -14.30 10.48
N ASN A 23 0.45 -14.05 9.17
CA ASN A 23 0.19 -12.71 8.65
C ASN A 23 -1.26 -12.26 8.88
N GLN A 24 -2.22 -13.17 8.76
CA GLN A 24 -3.62 -12.89 9.08
C GLN A 24 -3.84 -12.64 10.58
N ALA A 25 -3.25 -13.47 11.45
CA ALA A 25 -3.50 -13.41 12.89
C ALA A 25 -2.78 -12.25 13.60
N PHE A 26 -1.56 -11.89 13.19
CA PHE A 26 -0.75 -10.91 13.90
C PHE A 26 -0.76 -9.52 13.26
N TYR A 27 -0.99 -9.44 11.95
CA TYR A 27 -0.90 -8.18 11.21
C TYR A 27 -2.22 -7.76 10.56
N ASP A 28 -3.32 -8.48 10.84
CA ASP A 28 -4.65 -8.22 10.27
C ASP A 28 -4.59 -8.08 8.73
N ALA A 29 -3.71 -8.89 8.13
CA ALA A 29 -3.35 -8.79 6.73
C ALA A 29 -4.30 -9.62 5.87
N GLU A 30 -4.80 -9.03 4.79
CA GLU A 30 -5.39 -9.82 3.72
C GLU A 30 -4.25 -10.51 2.95
N VAL A 31 -4.25 -11.84 2.93
CA VAL A 31 -3.27 -12.63 2.17
C VAL A 31 -4.02 -13.31 1.03
N SER A 32 -3.63 -13.02 -0.21
CA SER A 32 -4.33 -13.52 -1.39
C SER A 32 -3.38 -13.84 -2.54
N ASN A 33 -3.72 -14.87 -3.31
CA ASN A 33 -3.02 -15.21 -4.54
C ASN A 33 -3.52 -14.34 -5.70
N LEU A 34 -2.58 -13.82 -6.50
CA LEU A 34 -2.86 -12.99 -7.66
C LEU A 34 -1.83 -13.28 -8.75
N ASP A 35 -2.29 -13.56 -9.97
CA ASP A 35 -1.40 -13.76 -11.12
C ASP A 35 -0.90 -12.41 -11.66
N PHE A 36 0.35 -12.09 -11.36
CA PHE A 36 1.04 -10.86 -11.76
C PHE A 36 1.40 -10.81 -13.25
N GLY A 37 1.30 -11.93 -13.97
CA GLY A 37 1.47 -11.97 -15.42
C GLY A 37 0.24 -11.44 -16.17
N LYS A 38 -0.92 -11.36 -15.51
CA LYS A 38 -2.13 -10.80 -16.10
C LYS A 38 -2.16 -9.28 -15.96
N THR A 39 -2.57 -8.60 -17.03
CA THR A 39 -2.77 -7.13 -17.04
C THR A 39 -3.73 -6.64 -15.95
N LYS A 40 -4.65 -7.50 -15.49
CA LYS A 40 -5.62 -7.20 -14.43
C LYS A 40 -5.01 -7.14 -13.02
N ALA A 41 -3.78 -7.60 -12.80
CA ALA A 41 -3.17 -7.60 -11.46
C ALA A 41 -3.04 -6.17 -10.89
N VAL A 42 -2.62 -5.22 -11.72
CA VAL A 42 -2.52 -3.80 -11.37
C VAL A 42 -3.89 -3.24 -10.96
N ASP A 43 -4.95 -3.61 -11.69
CA ASP A 43 -6.31 -3.15 -11.39
C ASP A 43 -6.83 -3.69 -10.05
N VAL A 44 -6.53 -4.95 -9.71
CA VAL A 44 -6.88 -5.56 -8.43
C VAL A 44 -6.21 -4.82 -7.27
N ILE A 45 -4.89 -4.62 -7.34
CA ILE A 45 -4.10 -3.93 -6.31
C ILE A 45 -4.58 -2.49 -6.12
N ASN A 46 -4.86 -1.77 -7.22
CA ASN A 46 -5.36 -0.40 -7.18
C ASN A 46 -6.79 -0.32 -6.61
N THR A 47 -7.67 -1.24 -7.01
CA THR A 47 -9.06 -1.30 -6.51
C THR A 47 -9.09 -1.61 -5.01
N TRP A 48 -8.23 -2.52 -4.57
CA TRP A 48 -8.08 -2.83 -3.15
C TRP A 48 -7.63 -1.60 -2.35
N ALA A 49 -6.60 -0.88 -2.83
CA ALA A 49 -6.11 0.36 -2.20
C ALA A 49 -7.22 1.40 -2.10
N LYS A 50 -7.94 1.63 -3.19
CA LYS A 50 -9.03 2.60 -3.26
C LYS A 50 -10.13 2.28 -2.25
N THR A 51 -10.52 1.01 -2.16
CA THR A 51 -11.55 0.55 -1.23
C THR A 51 -11.12 0.77 0.22
N HIS A 52 -9.90 0.34 0.58
CA HIS A 52 -9.39 0.40 1.95
C HIS A 52 -8.94 1.81 2.38
N THR A 53 -8.90 2.76 1.45
CA THR A 53 -8.55 4.16 1.73
C THR A 53 -9.76 5.09 1.67
N ASN A 54 -10.98 4.55 1.51
CA ASN A 54 -12.20 5.30 1.25
C ASN A 54 -12.06 6.26 0.06
N GLY A 55 -11.47 5.78 -1.03
CA GLY A 55 -11.29 6.52 -2.28
C GLY A 55 -10.16 7.54 -2.28
N LYS A 56 -9.33 7.62 -1.24
CA LYS A 56 -8.24 8.63 -1.20
C LYS A 56 -7.01 8.24 -2.00
N ILE A 57 -6.80 6.94 -2.22
CA ILE A 57 -5.73 6.43 -3.09
C ILE A 57 -6.39 5.73 -4.27
N ASP A 58 -6.58 6.46 -5.36
CA ASP A 58 -7.21 5.92 -6.58
C ASP A 58 -6.24 5.05 -7.40
N LYS A 59 -4.95 5.34 -7.33
CA LYS A 59 -3.88 4.59 -8.01
C LYS A 59 -2.72 4.40 -7.04
N PHE A 60 -2.42 3.15 -6.73
CA PHE A 60 -1.36 2.71 -5.82
C PHE A 60 -0.09 2.32 -6.59
N ILE A 61 -0.25 1.63 -7.73
CA ILE A 61 0.84 1.26 -8.65
C ILE A 61 0.48 1.53 -10.11
N ASP A 62 1.50 1.79 -10.92
CA ASP A 62 1.39 1.94 -12.38
C ASP A 62 1.70 0.64 -13.13
N HIS A 63 2.62 -0.16 -12.59
CA HIS A 63 3.11 -1.39 -13.18
C HIS A 63 3.44 -2.39 -12.08
N LEU A 64 3.44 -3.67 -12.44
CA LEU A 64 3.90 -4.77 -11.61
C LEU A 64 4.77 -5.68 -12.48
N ASP A 65 5.96 -6.03 -11.99
CA ASP A 65 6.84 -6.96 -12.69
C ASP A 65 6.22 -8.36 -12.65
N PRO A 66 5.98 -9.04 -13.79
CA PRO A 66 5.46 -10.41 -13.83
C PRO A 66 6.32 -11.44 -13.08
N ASN A 67 7.61 -11.15 -12.86
CA ASN A 67 8.52 -12.00 -12.09
C ASN A 67 8.45 -11.75 -10.58
N THR A 68 7.61 -10.81 -10.13
CA THR A 68 7.35 -10.61 -8.71
C THR A 68 6.79 -11.91 -8.13
N VAL A 69 7.23 -12.28 -6.94
CA VAL A 69 6.71 -13.48 -6.24
C VAL A 69 5.78 -13.08 -5.12
N LEU A 70 6.09 -11.98 -4.44
CA LEU A 70 5.34 -11.45 -3.31
C LEU A 70 5.34 -9.93 -3.36
N PHE A 71 4.17 -9.33 -3.13
CA PHE A 71 4.00 -7.88 -3.06
C PHE A 71 3.25 -7.51 -1.78
N LEU A 72 3.91 -6.73 -0.91
CA LEU A 72 3.35 -6.20 0.33
C LEU A 72 2.81 -4.79 0.09
N GLN A 73 1.52 -4.60 0.34
CA GLN A 73 0.81 -3.35 0.14
C GLN A 73 0.33 -2.76 1.48
N ILE A 74 0.81 -1.55 1.79
CA ILE A 74 0.45 -0.81 3.01
C ILE A 74 0.04 0.62 2.63
N PRO A 75 -1.26 0.89 2.36
CA PRO A 75 -1.74 2.23 2.07
C PRO A 75 -1.76 3.09 3.33
N PHE A 76 -0.95 4.15 3.35
CA PHE A 76 -0.87 5.08 4.47
C PHE A 76 -1.43 6.46 4.11
N ILE A 77 -2.31 7.00 4.95
CA ILE A 77 -2.85 8.36 4.83
C ILE A 77 -2.55 9.13 6.11
N LEU A 78 -1.69 10.14 6.01
CA LEU A 78 -1.46 11.08 7.09
C LEU A 78 -2.42 12.27 6.99
N ARG A 79 -3.20 12.53 8.03
CA ARG A 79 -3.92 13.79 8.22
C ARG A 79 -3.31 14.55 9.39
N ALA A 80 -2.57 15.61 9.10
CA ALA A 80 -2.09 16.53 10.12
C ALA A 80 -3.14 17.62 10.38
N PHE A 81 -3.45 17.86 11.66
CA PHE A 81 -4.25 19.02 12.09
C PHE A 81 -3.40 19.82 13.07
N GLY A 82 -3.18 21.10 12.77
CA GLY A 82 -2.36 21.99 13.58
C GLY A 82 -2.57 23.45 13.18
N ASN A 83 -2.18 24.37 14.08
CA ASN A 83 -2.21 25.80 13.80
C ASN A 83 -1.24 26.11 12.64
N LEU A 84 -1.78 26.49 11.47
CA LEU A 84 -1.01 26.77 10.24
C LEU A 84 0.12 27.79 10.48
N ASN A 85 0.03 28.62 11.51
CA ASN A 85 1.05 29.59 11.90
C ASN A 85 2.37 28.94 12.42
N LEU A 86 2.37 27.67 12.81
CA LEU A 86 3.57 26.93 13.20
C LEU A 86 4.30 26.29 12.01
N ILE A 87 3.58 26.02 10.91
CA ILE A 87 4.13 25.42 9.68
C ILE A 87 4.54 26.52 8.68
N ARG A 88 3.96 27.72 8.80
CA ARG A 88 4.14 28.86 7.89
C ARG A 88 5.21 29.86 8.33
N LYS A 89 6.08 29.52 9.28
CA LYS A 89 7.24 30.37 9.64
C LYS A 89 8.54 29.84 9.04
N ILE A 90 8.79 30.21 7.79
CA ILE A 90 10.13 30.62 7.35
C ILE A 90 10.00 31.92 6.52
N PRO A 91 9.84 33.09 7.16
CA PRO A 91 10.18 34.35 6.53
C PRO A 91 11.69 34.53 6.67
N GLY A 92 12.45 34.15 5.64
CA GLY A 92 13.90 34.38 5.60
C GLY A 92 14.71 33.30 4.90
N SER A 93 14.44 33.02 3.62
CA SER A 93 15.54 32.59 2.75
C SER A 93 16.32 33.85 2.40
N GLN A 94 17.39 34.13 3.14
CA GLN A 94 18.45 35.00 2.62
C GLN A 94 19.17 34.19 1.54
N THR A 95 19.13 34.71 0.31
CA THR A 95 20.07 34.33 -0.74
C THR A 95 21.46 34.77 -0.29
N PHE A 96 22.36 33.82 -0.10
CA PHE A 96 23.79 34.09 -0.14
C PHE A 96 24.27 33.75 -1.55
N ILE A 97 24.67 34.82 -2.25
CA ILE A 97 25.57 34.78 -3.42
C ILE A 97 26.90 34.11 -3.06
#